data_AF-F0QUE4-F1
#
_entry.id   AF-F0QUE4-F1
#
_cell.length_a   1.000
_cell.length_b   1.000
_cell.length_c   1.000
_cell.angle_alpha   90.00
_cell.angle_beta   90.00
_cell.angle_gamma   90.00
#
_symmetry.space_group_name_H-M   'P 1'
#
loop_
_entity.id
_entity.type
_entity.pdbx_description
1 polymer ?
#
loop_
_entity_poly.entity_id
_entity_poly.type
_entity_poly.pdbx_seq_one_letter_code
_entity_poly.pdbx_strand_id
1 'polypeptide(L)'
;MEIIQLIEVTTNELNKVKELVEWAFKELEIPSNDAIVYITDNHNRIREALGLESATHEEWPVKYMNTDELTIISIIPGKLLQLKDYEARIMVLREVALVKIMRDPTLISLWSIPQSMKDDVVYRISLAMLRRTVDVVIAKYETLIQYLINTFNMNDLRNALITCKPTIDCAITALALDIPLSIELAGNMSLGRSLWNDAIKGIDNDFIRKYDDFRDFVRNNFNIESAYNYLLMMFRKS
;
A
#
# COMPACT_ATOMS: atom_id res chain seq x y z
N MET A 1 -12.25 9.35 -17.89
CA MET A 1 -12.68 9.24 -16.49
C MET A 1 -14.12 9.69 -16.39
N GLU A 2 -14.98 8.79 -15.94
CA GLU A 2 -16.39 9.08 -15.66
C GLU A 2 -16.57 9.24 -14.14
N ILE A 3 -17.45 10.15 -13.72
CA ILE A 3 -17.79 10.32 -12.29
C ILE A 3 -19.28 10.07 -12.10
N ILE A 4 -19.60 9.11 -11.23
CA ILE A 4 -20.97 8.72 -10.88
C ILE A 4 -21.22 9.08 -9.41
N GLN A 5 -22.31 9.82 -9.16
CA GLN A 5 -22.70 10.24 -7.82
C GLN A 5 -23.85 9.36 -7.30
N LEU A 6 -23.60 8.60 -6.23
CA LEU A 6 -24.63 7.85 -5.50
C LEU A 6 -25.21 8.65 -4.32
N ILE A 7 -24.54 9.74 -3.98
CA ILE A 7 -24.96 10.73 -2.99
C ILE A 7 -24.83 12.12 -3.59
N GLU A 8 -25.64 13.06 -3.12
CA GLU A 8 -25.53 14.47 -3.49
C GLU A 8 -24.38 15.12 -2.71
N VAL A 9 -23.45 15.78 -3.41
CA VAL A 9 -22.36 16.56 -2.83
C VAL A 9 -22.31 17.94 -3.47
N THR A 10 -21.67 18.90 -2.81
CA THR A 10 -21.55 20.25 -3.40
C THR A 10 -20.64 20.23 -4.63
N THR A 11 -20.87 21.14 -5.58
CA THR A 11 -20.01 21.28 -6.77
C THR A 11 -18.53 21.50 -6.39
N ASN A 12 -18.28 22.22 -5.30
CA ASN A 12 -16.92 22.45 -4.80
C ASN A 12 -16.26 21.17 -4.30
N GLU A 13 -16.96 20.33 -3.53
CA GLU A 13 -16.44 19.04 -3.07
C GLU A 13 -16.18 18.10 -4.26
N LEU A 14 -17.11 18.04 -5.21
CA LEU A 14 -16.97 17.22 -6.42
C LEU A 14 -15.74 17.63 -7.23
N ASN A 15 -15.54 18.94 -7.44
CA ASN A 15 -14.38 19.46 -8.15
C ASN A 15 -13.07 19.13 -7.44
N LYS A 16 -13.00 19.28 -6.11
CA LYS A 16 -11.80 18.93 -5.34
C LYS A 16 -11.46 17.44 -5.44
N VAL A 17 -12.47 16.57 -5.34
CA VAL A 17 -12.27 15.13 -5.50
C VAL A 17 -11.79 14.81 -6.91
N LYS A 18 -12.44 15.38 -7.93
CA LYS A 18 -12.06 15.20 -9.33
C LYS A 18 -10.61 15.62 -9.58
N GLU A 19 -10.23 16.82 -9.18
CA GLU A 19 -8.87 17.35 -9.33
C GLU A 19 -7.83 16.45 -8.65
N LEU A 20 -8.14 15.94 -7.45
CA LEU A 20 -7.25 15.06 -6.72
C LEU A 20 -7.04 13.71 -7.42
N VAL A 21 -8.10 13.11 -7.95
CA VAL A 21 -8.02 11.84 -8.69
C VAL A 21 -7.31 12.03 -10.03
N GLU A 22 -7.69 13.06 -10.82
CA GLU A 22 -7.04 13.36 -12.09
C GLU A 22 -5.55 13.63 -11.92
N TRP A 23 -5.18 14.36 -10.86
CA TRP A 23 -3.78 14.56 -10.48
C TRP A 23 -3.06 13.23 -10.25
N ALA A 24 -3.62 12.32 -9.44
CA ALA A 24 -2.97 11.04 -9.15
C ALA A 24 -2.80 10.16 -10.40
N PHE A 25 -3.81 10.09 -11.28
CA PHE A 25 -3.70 9.37 -12.55
C PHE A 25 -2.61 9.98 -13.45
N LYS A 26 -2.55 11.32 -13.51
CA LYS A 26 -1.54 12.03 -14.30
C LYS A 26 -0.13 11.77 -13.78
N GLU A 27 0.11 11.91 -12.48
CA GLU A 27 1.44 11.74 -11.88
C GLU A 27 1.96 10.30 -12.00
N LEU A 28 1.08 9.30 -11.98
CA LEU A 28 1.45 7.89 -12.16
C LEU A 28 1.44 7.43 -13.62
N GLU A 29 1.21 8.36 -14.55
CA GLU A 29 1.16 8.14 -16.00
C GLU A 29 0.16 7.05 -16.41
N ILE A 30 -1.00 7.01 -15.72
CA ILE A 30 -2.06 6.05 -15.99
C ILE A 30 -3.15 6.74 -16.81
N PRO A 31 -3.54 6.20 -17.98
CA PRO A 31 -4.71 6.69 -18.71
C PRO A 31 -5.96 6.60 -17.84
N SER A 32 -6.64 7.72 -17.61
CA SER A 32 -7.85 7.79 -16.80
C SER A 32 -9.13 7.51 -17.60
N ASN A 33 -9.01 7.20 -18.90
CA ASN A 33 -10.15 7.06 -19.82
C ASN A 33 -11.14 5.99 -19.34
N ASP A 34 -10.61 4.85 -18.89
CA ASP A 34 -11.40 3.68 -18.48
C ASP A 34 -11.65 3.63 -16.96
N ALA A 35 -11.32 4.71 -16.24
CA ALA A 35 -11.55 4.81 -14.81
C ALA A 35 -12.95 5.39 -14.54
N ILE A 36 -13.72 4.70 -13.71
CA ILE A 36 -14.99 5.19 -13.18
C ILE A 36 -14.79 5.56 -11.70
N VAL A 37 -15.09 6.80 -11.36
CA VAL A 37 -15.03 7.30 -9.99
C VAL A 37 -16.44 7.34 -9.41
N TYR A 38 -16.68 6.58 -8.36
CA TYR A 38 -17.96 6.62 -7.64
C TYR A 38 -17.84 7.49 -6.40
N ILE A 39 -18.76 8.43 -6.27
CA ILE A 39 -18.95 9.24 -5.06
C ILE A 39 -20.04 8.60 -4.20
N THR A 40 -19.69 8.19 -2.98
CA THR A 40 -20.57 7.45 -2.07
C THR A 40 -20.39 7.90 -0.62
N ASP A 41 -21.28 7.50 0.27
CA ASP A 41 -21.12 7.56 1.73
C ASP A 41 -20.62 6.23 2.32
N ASN A 42 -20.73 5.13 1.55
CA ASN A 42 -20.34 3.78 1.93
C ASN A 42 -19.91 2.98 0.70
N HIS A 43 -18.70 2.44 0.74
CA HIS A 43 -18.12 1.60 -0.31
C HIS A 43 -18.94 0.31 -0.58
N ASN A 44 -19.61 -0.25 0.43
CA ASN A 44 -20.45 -1.45 0.27
C ASN A 44 -21.63 -1.23 -0.70
N ARG A 45 -22.14 0.00 -0.86
CA ARG A 45 -23.19 0.29 -1.86
C ARG A 45 -22.71 0.03 -3.29
N ILE A 46 -21.44 0.31 -3.56
CA ILE A 46 -20.83 0.08 -4.87
C ILE A 46 -20.52 -1.40 -5.03
N ARG A 47 -20.01 -2.06 -3.98
CA ARG A 47 -19.78 -3.51 -3.99
C ARG A 47 -21.07 -4.27 -4.32
N GLU A 48 -22.18 -3.92 -3.66
CA GLU A 48 -23.50 -4.48 -3.94
C GLU A 48 -23.93 -4.23 -5.39
N ALA A 49 -23.81 -3.00 -5.88
CA ALA A 49 -24.14 -2.65 -7.26
C ALA A 49 -23.30 -3.41 -8.31
N LEU A 50 -22.08 -3.84 -7.93
CA LEU A 50 -21.17 -4.62 -8.76
C LEU A 50 -21.27 -6.13 -8.52
N GLY A 51 -22.16 -6.60 -7.64
CA GLY A 51 -22.28 -8.02 -7.28
C GLY A 51 -21.09 -8.58 -6.48
N LEU A 52 -20.32 -7.72 -5.81
CA LEU A 52 -19.20 -8.08 -4.96
C LEU A 52 -19.64 -8.31 -3.51
N GLU A 53 -18.95 -9.19 -2.80
CA GLU A 53 -19.18 -9.42 -1.37
C GLU A 53 -18.95 -8.14 -0.56
N SER A 54 -19.81 -7.91 0.43
CA SER A 54 -19.67 -6.80 1.38
C SER A 54 -18.43 -6.99 2.25
N ALA A 55 -17.72 -5.90 2.50
CA ALA A 55 -16.59 -5.89 3.41
C ALA A 55 -17.03 -5.46 4.81
N THR A 56 -16.58 -6.20 5.83
CA THR A 56 -16.66 -5.78 7.23
C THR A 56 -15.39 -4.99 7.56
N HIS A 57 -15.50 -3.78 8.15
CA HIS A 57 -14.38 -2.91 8.58
C HIS A 57 -13.74 -1.99 7.50
N GLU A 58 -14.53 -1.47 6.55
CA GLU A 58 -14.04 -0.45 5.61
C GLU A 58 -14.08 0.97 6.22
N GLU A 59 -12.93 1.44 6.69
CA GLU A 59 -12.81 2.77 7.32
C GLU A 59 -12.29 3.86 6.37
N TRP A 60 -11.50 3.46 5.37
CA TRP A 60 -10.74 4.35 4.49
C TRP A 60 -11.64 5.13 3.53
N PRO A 61 -11.33 6.41 3.23
CA PRO A 61 -12.11 7.24 2.31
C PRO A 61 -12.02 6.88 0.82
N VAL A 62 -11.03 6.09 0.39
CA VAL A 62 -10.78 5.78 -1.03
C VAL A 62 -10.56 4.28 -1.18
N LYS A 63 -11.14 3.69 -2.22
CA LYS A 63 -11.00 2.27 -2.55
C LYS A 63 -10.92 2.03 -4.04
N TYR A 64 -9.87 1.34 -4.46
CA TYR A 64 -9.82 0.66 -5.74
C TYR A 64 -10.68 -0.61 -5.69
N MET A 65 -11.46 -0.80 -6.75
CA MET A 65 -12.19 -2.02 -7.02
C MET A 65 -11.94 -2.37 -8.49
N ASN A 66 -11.75 -3.67 -8.76
CA ASN A 66 -11.64 -4.17 -10.12
C ASN A 66 -12.83 -5.08 -10.41
N THR A 67 -13.41 -4.92 -11.58
CA THR A 67 -14.17 -5.98 -12.25
C THR A 67 -13.38 -6.41 -13.48
N ASP A 68 -13.78 -7.49 -14.14
CA ASP A 68 -13.08 -7.99 -15.34
C ASP A 68 -12.99 -6.95 -16.48
N GLU A 69 -13.83 -5.90 -16.43
CA GLU A 69 -13.97 -4.90 -17.49
C GLU A 69 -13.66 -3.47 -17.04
N LEU A 70 -13.74 -3.15 -15.74
CA LEU A 70 -13.73 -1.76 -15.27
C LEU A 70 -12.77 -1.53 -14.09
N THR A 71 -12.05 -0.41 -14.19
CA THR A 71 -11.26 0.15 -13.10
C THR A 71 -12.11 1.14 -12.32
N ILE A 72 -12.38 0.83 -11.06
CA ILE A 72 -13.28 1.62 -10.21
C ILE A 72 -12.50 2.24 -9.05
N ILE A 73 -12.68 3.54 -8.84
CA ILE A 73 -12.21 4.26 -7.65
C ILE A 73 -13.43 4.77 -6.89
N SER A 74 -13.71 4.16 -5.75
CA SER A 74 -14.78 4.59 -4.86
C SER A 74 -14.25 5.60 -3.84
N ILE A 75 -14.99 6.70 -3.64
CA ILE A 75 -14.58 7.81 -2.77
C ILE A 75 -15.72 8.20 -1.83
N ILE A 76 -15.39 8.40 -0.56
CA ILE A 76 -16.22 9.04 0.46
C ILE A 76 -15.70 10.47 0.70
N PRO A 77 -16.25 11.49 0.02
CA PRO A 77 -15.66 12.84 0.00
C PRO A 77 -15.56 13.47 1.38
N GLY A 78 -16.61 13.33 2.21
CA GLY A 78 -16.64 13.89 3.56
C GLY A 78 -15.50 13.39 4.45
N LYS A 79 -15.06 12.14 4.26
CA LYS A 79 -13.89 11.59 4.96
C LYS A 79 -12.57 12.02 4.30
N LEU A 80 -12.51 11.98 2.97
CA LEU A 80 -11.29 12.31 2.21
C LEU A 80 -10.86 13.77 2.42
N LEU A 81 -11.81 14.70 2.30
CA LEU A 81 -11.56 16.14 2.34
C LEU A 81 -11.35 16.69 3.77
N GLN A 82 -11.58 15.87 4.80
CA GLN A 82 -11.24 16.19 6.19
C GLN A 82 -9.77 15.89 6.52
N LEU A 83 -9.10 15.07 5.71
CA LEU A 83 -7.68 14.77 5.88
C LEU A 83 -6.82 15.98 5.52
N LYS A 84 -5.58 16.00 6.00
CA LYS A 84 -4.60 16.98 5.50
C LYS A 84 -4.31 16.71 4.03
N ASP A 85 -3.94 17.75 3.28
CA ASP A 85 -3.72 17.65 1.83
C ASP A 85 -2.78 16.50 1.44
N TYR A 86 -1.62 16.36 2.12
CA TYR A 86 -0.68 15.27 1.84
C TYR A 86 -1.23 13.87 2.17
N GLU A 87 -2.10 13.76 3.17
CA GLU A 87 -2.74 12.50 3.59
C GLU A 87 -3.77 12.08 2.54
N ALA A 88 -4.65 13.00 2.13
CA ALA A 88 -5.62 12.76 1.06
C ALA A 88 -4.92 12.37 -0.25
N ARG A 89 -3.85 13.07 -0.61
CA ARG A 89 -3.04 12.79 -1.81
C ARG A 89 -2.41 11.41 -1.79
N ILE A 90 -1.76 11.02 -0.70
CA ILE A 90 -1.14 9.68 -0.66
C ILE A 90 -2.20 8.57 -0.68
N MET A 91 -3.37 8.80 -0.07
CA MET A 91 -4.46 7.83 -0.08
C MET A 91 -4.96 7.57 -1.50
N VAL A 92 -5.19 8.64 -2.27
CA VAL A 92 -5.59 8.50 -3.68
C VAL A 92 -4.46 7.90 -4.51
N LEU A 93 -3.21 8.32 -4.32
CA LEU A 93 -2.05 7.75 -5.03
C LEU A 93 -1.92 6.25 -4.82
N ARG A 94 -2.16 5.74 -3.60
CA ARG A 94 -2.06 4.29 -3.32
C ARG A 94 -3.11 3.49 -4.07
N GLU A 95 -4.36 3.97 -4.09
CA GLU A 95 -5.45 3.29 -4.80
C GLU A 95 -5.28 3.40 -6.33
N VAL A 96 -4.76 4.52 -6.84
CA VAL A 96 -4.41 4.66 -8.26
C VAL A 96 -3.18 3.83 -8.65
N ALA A 97 -2.19 3.70 -7.77
CA ALA A 97 -1.04 2.82 -7.99
C ALA A 97 -1.46 1.34 -8.05
N LEU A 98 -2.49 0.93 -7.31
CA LEU A 98 -3.08 -0.41 -7.46
C LEU A 98 -3.59 -0.65 -8.87
N VAL A 99 -4.18 0.34 -9.54
CA VAL A 99 -4.59 0.22 -10.96
C VAL A 99 -3.40 -0.16 -11.84
N LYS A 100 -2.24 0.50 -11.65
CA LYS A 100 -1.01 0.19 -12.39
C LYS A 100 -0.52 -1.21 -12.10
N ILE A 101 -0.52 -1.60 -10.83
CA ILE A 101 -0.09 -2.93 -10.38
C ILE A 101 -0.95 -4.01 -11.02
N MET A 102 -2.28 -3.86 -11.01
CA MET A 102 -3.21 -4.85 -11.55
C MET A 102 -3.16 -4.97 -13.08
N ARG A 103 -2.51 -4.02 -13.77
CA ARG A 103 -2.32 -4.04 -15.24
C ARG A 103 -0.93 -4.53 -15.66
N ASP A 104 0.01 -4.68 -14.73
CA ASP A 104 1.38 -5.12 -15.01
C ASP A 104 1.65 -6.50 -14.39
N PRO A 105 1.72 -7.58 -15.20
CA PRO A 105 1.99 -8.93 -14.70
C PRO A 105 3.28 -9.04 -13.88
N THR A 106 4.29 -8.21 -14.17
CA THR A 106 5.55 -8.17 -13.42
C THR A 106 5.30 -7.71 -12.00
N LEU A 107 4.49 -6.67 -11.81
CA LEU A 107 4.15 -6.15 -10.48
C LEU A 107 3.20 -7.08 -9.72
N ILE A 108 2.27 -7.73 -10.42
CA ILE A 108 1.40 -8.76 -9.83
C ILE A 108 2.24 -9.89 -9.22
N SER A 109 3.24 -10.37 -9.96
CA SER A 109 4.08 -11.51 -9.54
C SER A 109 4.87 -11.28 -8.24
N LEU A 110 5.04 -10.02 -7.81
CA LEU A 110 5.78 -9.70 -6.59
C LEU A 110 5.02 -10.12 -5.32
N TRP A 111 3.70 -10.17 -5.36
CA TRP A 111 2.85 -10.40 -4.18
C TRP A 111 1.77 -11.46 -4.39
N SER A 112 1.47 -11.86 -5.64
CA SER A 112 0.43 -12.85 -5.94
C SER A 112 0.81 -14.24 -5.42
N ILE A 113 -0.10 -14.85 -4.66
CA ILE A 113 0.17 -16.14 -4.01
C ILE A 113 0.16 -17.26 -5.07
N PRO A 114 1.24 -18.05 -5.20
CA PRO A 114 1.25 -19.23 -6.06
C PRO A 114 0.19 -20.24 -5.62
N GLN A 115 -0.49 -20.89 -6.57
CA GLN A 115 -1.56 -21.87 -6.25
C GLN A 115 -1.07 -23.06 -5.40
N SER A 116 0.24 -23.34 -5.42
CA SER A 116 0.89 -24.37 -4.61
C SER A 116 1.01 -24.00 -3.12
N MET A 117 0.88 -22.73 -2.75
CA MET A 117 1.01 -22.24 -1.37
C MET A 117 -0.37 -22.09 -0.72
N LYS A 118 -0.60 -22.86 0.34
CA LYS A 118 -1.84 -22.84 1.14
C LYS A 118 -1.49 -22.74 2.62
N ASP A 119 -1.16 -21.54 3.07
CA ASP A 119 -0.75 -21.23 4.45
C ASP A 119 -1.23 -19.82 4.81
N ASP A 120 -1.93 -19.64 5.94
CA ASP A 120 -2.42 -18.33 6.41
C ASP A 120 -1.30 -17.28 6.50
N VAL A 121 -0.07 -17.71 6.80
CA VAL A 121 1.11 -16.83 6.82
C VAL A 121 1.40 -16.24 5.44
N VAL A 122 1.24 -17.02 4.36
CA VAL A 122 1.51 -16.55 3.00
C VAL A 122 0.55 -15.43 2.60
N TYR A 123 -0.72 -15.50 3.02
CA TYR A 123 -1.70 -14.45 2.77
C TYR A 123 -1.29 -13.14 3.46
N ARG A 124 -0.81 -13.22 4.70
CA ARG A 124 -0.37 -12.02 5.44
C ARG A 124 0.90 -11.41 4.85
N ILE A 125 1.85 -12.23 4.40
CA ILE A 125 3.03 -11.73 3.69
C ILE A 125 2.62 -11.10 2.35
N SER A 126 1.71 -11.74 1.60
CA SER A 126 1.19 -11.22 0.34
C SER A 126 0.59 -9.83 0.51
N LEU A 127 -0.20 -9.59 1.56
CA LEU A 127 -0.75 -8.26 1.87
C LEU A 127 0.34 -7.25 2.24
N ALA A 128 1.33 -7.63 3.05
CA ALA A 128 2.46 -6.76 3.39
C ALA A 128 3.28 -6.39 2.14
N MET A 129 3.50 -7.36 1.25
CA MET A 129 4.21 -7.17 -0.01
C MET A 129 3.41 -6.34 -1.00
N LEU A 130 2.09 -6.54 -1.13
CA LEU A 130 1.23 -5.68 -1.95
C LEU A 130 1.35 -4.23 -1.50
N ARG A 131 1.27 -3.98 -0.19
CA ARG A 131 1.43 -2.63 0.38
C ARG A 131 2.80 -2.04 0.04
N ARG A 132 3.87 -2.83 0.11
CA ARG A 132 5.22 -2.40 -0.27
C ARG A 132 5.36 -2.17 -1.78
N THR A 133 4.75 -2.99 -2.61
CA THR A 133 4.71 -2.83 -4.08
C THR A 133 4.00 -1.53 -4.46
N VAL A 134 2.87 -1.20 -3.82
CA VAL A 134 2.18 0.10 -4.00
C VAL A 134 3.11 1.26 -3.70
N ASP A 135 3.77 1.24 -2.54
CA ASP A 135 4.70 2.31 -2.16
C ASP A 135 5.94 2.35 -3.08
N VAL A 136 6.41 1.21 -3.61
CA VAL A 136 7.49 1.16 -4.63
C VAL A 136 7.06 1.86 -5.92
N VAL A 137 5.84 1.59 -6.41
CA VAL A 137 5.31 2.22 -7.64
C VAL A 137 5.27 3.74 -7.48
N ILE A 138 4.85 4.24 -6.32
CA ILE A 138 4.83 5.68 -6.03
C ILE A 138 6.27 6.21 -5.93
N ALA A 139 7.16 5.52 -5.23
CA ALA A 139 8.54 5.95 -4.99
C ALA A 139 9.43 5.95 -6.25
N LYS A 140 9.01 5.29 -7.34
CA LYS A 140 9.69 5.40 -8.65
C LYS A 140 9.60 6.80 -9.26
N TYR A 141 8.66 7.62 -8.80
CA TYR A 141 8.47 9.00 -9.24
C TYR A 141 9.07 9.94 -8.20
N GLU A 142 10.15 10.64 -8.55
CA GLU A 142 10.89 11.52 -7.64
C GLU A 142 9.98 12.58 -6.98
N THR A 143 9.03 13.14 -7.75
CA THR A 143 8.05 14.13 -7.27
C THR A 143 7.09 13.60 -6.22
N LEU A 144 6.93 12.27 -6.12
CA LEU A 144 5.94 11.64 -5.25
C LEU A 144 6.53 11.05 -3.97
N ILE A 145 7.85 10.83 -3.91
CA ILE A 145 8.54 10.25 -2.75
C ILE A 145 8.22 11.02 -1.46
N GLN A 146 8.11 12.35 -1.53
CA GLN A 146 7.84 13.18 -0.35
C GLN A 146 6.50 12.86 0.31
N TYR A 147 5.48 12.41 -0.44
CA TYR A 147 4.20 11.99 0.14
C TYR A 147 4.34 10.72 0.99
N LEU A 148 5.21 9.79 0.57
CA LEU A 148 5.53 8.60 1.36
C LEU A 148 6.29 8.96 2.63
N ILE A 149 7.25 9.87 2.55
CA ILE A 149 8.03 10.34 3.71
C ILE A 149 7.11 11.04 4.71
N ASN A 150 6.23 11.93 4.25
CA ASN A 150 5.32 12.68 5.11
C ASN A 150 4.30 11.78 5.82
N THR A 151 4.00 10.61 5.25
CA THR A 151 3.06 9.63 5.84
C THR A 151 3.75 8.46 6.50
N PHE A 152 5.08 8.41 6.48
CA PHE A 152 5.84 7.41 7.20
C PHE A 152 5.76 7.68 8.70
N ASN A 153 4.92 6.90 9.38
CA ASN A 153 4.85 6.92 10.83
C ASN A 153 6.03 6.13 11.42
N MET A 154 7.15 6.83 11.58
CA MET A 154 8.37 6.28 12.18
C MET A 154 8.11 5.70 13.57
N ASN A 155 7.19 6.28 14.35
CA ASN A 155 6.88 5.78 15.70
C ASN A 155 6.19 4.42 15.64
N ASP A 156 5.28 4.18 14.69
CA ASP A 156 4.62 2.88 14.57
C ASP A 156 5.61 1.78 14.20
N LEU A 157 6.48 2.03 13.22
CA LEU A 157 7.54 1.08 12.84
C LEU A 157 8.45 0.84 14.04
N ARG A 158 8.93 1.92 14.69
CA ARG A 158 9.82 1.83 15.85
C ARG A 158 9.18 1.05 16.99
N ASN A 159 7.92 1.29 17.30
CA ASN A 159 7.17 0.59 18.34
C ASN A 159 7.04 -0.90 18.00
N ALA A 160 6.73 -1.24 16.74
CA ALA A 160 6.74 -2.63 16.29
C ALA A 160 8.12 -3.26 16.52
N LEU A 161 9.22 -2.60 16.12
CA LEU A 161 10.58 -3.11 16.28
C LEU A 161 11.02 -3.29 17.75
N ILE A 162 10.58 -2.42 18.66
CA ILE A 162 10.92 -2.50 20.09
C ILE A 162 10.11 -3.58 20.81
N THR A 163 8.81 -3.64 20.54
CA THR A 163 7.87 -4.49 21.30
C THR A 163 7.82 -5.92 20.78
N CYS A 164 8.23 -6.14 19.54
CA CYS A 164 8.14 -7.43 18.90
C CYS A 164 9.12 -8.47 19.44
N LYS A 165 8.60 -9.68 19.62
CA LYS A 165 9.41 -10.89 19.74
C LYS A 165 9.83 -11.37 18.34
N PRO A 166 10.98 -12.05 18.20
CA PRO A 166 11.43 -12.64 16.94
C PRO A 166 10.52 -13.78 16.48
N THR A 167 9.40 -13.39 15.89
CA THR A 167 8.31 -14.23 15.41
C THR A 167 7.93 -13.80 14.00
N ILE A 168 7.35 -14.74 13.26
CA ILE A 168 6.85 -14.55 11.89
C ILE A 168 5.93 -13.33 11.83
N ASP A 169 4.93 -13.29 12.69
CA ASP A 169 3.92 -12.22 12.75
C ASP A 169 4.52 -10.82 12.94
N CYS A 170 5.54 -10.72 13.78
CA CYS A 170 6.24 -9.47 14.00
C CYS A 170 7.05 -9.03 12.78
N ALA A 171 7.73 -9.95 12.11
CA ALA A 171 8.45 -9.64 10.87
C ALA A 171 7.49 -9.17 9.76
N ILE A 172 6.30 -9.79 9.65
CA ILE A 172 5.26 -9.36 8.70
C ILE A 172 4.75 -7.96 9.03
N THR A 173 4.47 -7.68 10.30
CA THR A 173 4.03 -6.35 10.75
C THR A 173 5.09 -5.29 10.45
N ALA A 174 6.37 -5.58 10.75
CA ALA A 174 7.47 -4.67 10.44
C ALA A 174 7.57 -4.44 8.92
N LEU A 175 7.52 -5.49 8.09
CA LEU A 175 7.51 -5.38 6.63
C LEU A 175 6.36 -4.51 6.12
N ALA A 176 5.17 -4.65 6.70
CA ALA A 176 4.00 -3.84 6.37
C ALA A 176 4.14 -2.36 6.79
N LEU A 177 5.07 -2.00 7.68
CA LEU A 177 5.34 -0.63 8.12
C LEU A 177 6.62 -0.01 7.52
N ASP A 178 7.53 -0.84 6.98
CA ASP A 178 8.80 -0.47 6.34
C ASP A 178 8.67 0.28 4.99
N ILE A 179 8.11 1.49 5.01
CA ILE A 179 8.19 2.44 3.88
C ILE A 179 9.63 2.70 3.41
N PRO A 180 10.64 2.81 4.32
CA PRO A 180 12.03 2.95 3.90
C PRO A 180 12.49 1.88 2.91
N LEU A 181 12.08 0.62 3.10
CA LEU A 181 12.38 -0.48 2.16
C LEU A 181 11.77 -0.24 0.77
N SER A 182 10.53 0.25 0.68
CA SER A 182 9.93 0.59 -0.62
C SER A 182 10.70 1.69 -1.35
N ILE A 183 11.22 2.67 -0.62
CA ILE A 183 12.06 3.74 -1.20
C ILE A 183 13.39 3.18 -1.72
N GLU A 184 14.03 2.27 -0.96
CA GLU A 184 15.24 1.56 -1.42
C GLU A 184 14.98 0.73 -2.69
N LEU A 185 13.91 -0.06 -2.69
CA LEU A 185 13.48 -0.89 -3.82
C LEU A 185 13.15 -0.09 -5.08
N ALA A 186 12.73 1.17 -4.93
CA ALA A 186 12.50 2.09 -6.04
C ALA A 186 13.80 2.74 -6.59
N GLY A 187 14.97 2.42 -6.02
CA GLY A 187 16.28 2.93 -6.45
C GLY A 187 16.83 4.07 -5.58
N ASN A 188 16.07 4.55 -4.60
CA ASN A 188 16.46 5.66 -3.72
C ASN A 188 17.19 5.16 -2.46
N MET A 189 18.25 4.37 -2.67
CA MET A 189 18.96 3.60 -1.64
C MET A 189 19.43 4.46 -0.46
N SER A 190 20.10 5.58 -0.73
CA SER A 190 20.64 6.45 0.34
C SER A 190 19.54 7.03 1.23
N LEU A 191 18.43 7.44 0.64
CA LEU A 191 17.29 8.04 1.33
C LEU A 191 16.56 7.00 2.19
N GLY A 192 16.23 5.86 1.61
CA GLY A 192 15.58 4.76 2.35
C GLY A 192 16.47 4.25 3.48
N ARG A 193 17.78 4.10 3.26
CA ARG A 193 18.71 3.70 4.32
C ARG A 193 18.79 4.73 5.45
N SER A 194 18.76 6.03 5.14
CA SER A 194 18.73 7.09 6.15
C SER A 194 17.49 6.97 7.03
N LEU A 195 16.31 6.84 6.44
CA LEU A 195 15.05 6.71 7.18
C LEU A 195 15.00 5.44 8.03
N TRP A 196 15.52 4.33 7.51
CA TRP A 196 15.66 3.08 8.27
C TRP A 196 16.59 3.25 9.47
N ASN A 197 17.78 3.83 9.26
CA ASN A 197 18.75 4.09 10.32
C ASN A 197 18.17 4.98 11.42
N ASP A 198 17.39 6.00 11.06
CA ASP A 198 16.70 6.86 12.02
C ASP A 198 15.65 6.08 12.82
N ALA A 199 14.88 5.20 12.16
CA ALA A 199 13.86 4.38 12.81
C ALA A 199 14.46 3.41 13.84
N ILE A 200 15.63 2.80 13.54
CA ILE A 200 16.29 1.83 14.43
C ILE A 200 17.27 2.46 15.42
N LYS A 201 17.52 3.78 15.33
CA LYS A 201 18.52 4.47 16.13
C LYS A 201 18.37 4.19 17.63
N GLY A 202 19.42 3.70 18.26
CA GLY A 202 19.44 3.41 19.70
C GLY A 202 18.55 2.25 20.13
N ILE A 203 18.15 1.37 19.20
CA ILE A 203 17.53 0.08 19.52
C ILE A 203 18.52 -1.02 19.18
N ASP A 204 18.77 -1.90 20.16
CA ASP A 204 19.55 -3.11 19.96
C ASP A 204 18.78 -4.26 20.59
N ASN A 205 18.18 -5.10 19.74
CA ASN A 205 17.50 -6.31 20.16
C ASN A 205 17.63 -7.40 19.08
N ASP A 206 17.39 -8.66 19.49
CA ASP A 206 17.53 -9.82 18.60
C ASP A 206 16.55 -9.78 17.41
N PHE A 207 15.38 -9.18 17.61
CA PHE A 207 14.39 -9.05 16.55
C PHE A 207 14.88 -8.15 15.41
N ILE A 208 15.43 -6.96 15.73
CA ILE A 208 15.95 -6.03 14.73
C ILE A 208 17.09 -6.65 13.94
N ARG A 209 18.01 -7.37 14.59
CA ARG A 209 19.11 -8.05 13.88
C ARG A 209 18.57 -9.05 12.86
N LYS A 210 17.66 -9.93 13.29
CA LYS A 210 17.00 -10.89 12.38
C LYS A 210 16.16 -10.21 11.30
N TYR A 211 15.51 -9.10 11.63
CA TYR A 211 14.68 -8.37 10.68
C TYR A 211 15.53 -7.60 9.66
N ASP A 212 16.69 -7.04 10.05
CA ASP A 212 17.63 -6.39 9.13
C ASP A 212 18.18 -7.41 8.12
N ASP A 213 18.54 -8.63 8.58
CA ASP A 213 18.91 -9.74 7.69
C ASP A 213 17.79 -10.12 6.71
N PHE A 214 16.55 -10.21 7.20
CA PHE A 214 15.38 -10.48 6.36
C PHE A 214 15.11 -9.34 5.37
N ARG A 215 15.21 -8.10 5.82
CA ARG A 215 15.00 -6.88 5.02
C ARG A 215 16.02 -6.80 3.89
N ASP A 216 17.29 -7.06 4.18
CA ASP A 216 18.36 -7.12 3.20
C ASP A 216 18.14 -8.24 2.17
N PHE A 217 17.65 -9.40 2.60
CA PHE A 217 17.27 -10.48 1.68
C PHE A 217 16.10 -10.07 0.77
N VAL A 218 15.03 -9.51 1.34
CA VAL A 218 13.82 -9.06 0.61
C VAL A 218 14.18 -7.98 -0.39
N ARG A 219 15.08 -7.05 -0.06
CA ARG A 219 15.55 -6.00 -0.98
C ARG A 219 16.13 -6.58 -2.28
N ASN A 220 16.83 -7.70 -2.18
CA ASN A 220 17.48 -8.35 -3.32
C ASN A 220 16.59 -9.40 -4.03
N ASN A 221 15.55 -9.88 -3.36
CA ASN A 221 14.70 -10.99 -3.81
C ASN A 221 13.21 -10.65 -3.59
N PHE A 222 12.78 -9.49 -4.06
CA PHE A 222 11.44 -8.96 -3.75
C PHE A 222 10.33 -9.73 -4.49
N ASN A 223 9.95 -10.90 -3.97
CA ASN A 223 8.80 -11.69 -4.39
C ASN A 223 8.26 -12.53 -3.21
N ILE A 224 6.97 -12.89 -3.26
CA ILE A 224 6.26 -13.57 -2.17
C ILE A 224 6.88 -14.91 -1.78
N GLU A 225 7.30 -15.73 -2.74
CA GLU A 225 7.84 -17.04 -2.47
C GLU A 225 9.18 -16.94 -1.73
N SER A 226 10.06 -16.06 -2.20
CA SER A 226 11.36 -15.80 -1.57
C SER A 226 11.18 -15.23 -0.16
N ALA A 227 10.31 -14.22 -0.02
CA ALA A 227 10.03 -13.60 1.27
C ALA A 227 9.45 -14.61 2.27
N TYR A 228 8.47 -15.43 1.86
CA TYR A 228 7.88 -16.47 2.69
C TYR A 228 8.91 -17.50 3.16
N ASN A 229 9.69 -18.06 2.24
CA ASN A 229 10.67 -19.10 2.56
C ASN A 229 11.76 -18.58 3.52
N TYR A 230 12.29 -17.38 3.28
CA TYR A 230 13.33 -16.81 4.13
C TYR A 230 12.79 -16.42 5.50
N LEU A 231 11.56 -15.87 5.56
CA LEU A 231 10.92 -15.52 6.81
C LEU A 231 10.67 -16.76 7.68
N LEU A 232 10.22 -17.88 7.09
CA LEU A 232 10.12 -19.15 7.80
C LEU A 232 11.47 -19.64 8.31
N MET A 233 12.53 -19.54 7.51
CA MET A 233 13.87 -19.96 7.94
C MET A 233 14.37 -19.15 9.14
N MET A 234 14.12 -17.84 9.18
CA MET A 234 14.68 -16.94 10.21
C MET A 234 13.85 -16.88 11.50
N PHE A 235 12.52 -17.02 11.39
CA PHE A 235 11.57 -16.73 12.47
C PHE A 235 10.69 -17.91 12.89
N ARG A 236 10.77 -19.07 12.21
CA ARG A 236 10.15 -20.30 12.73
C ARG A 236 10.93 -20.74 13.97
N LYS A 237 10.19 -21.14 15.01
CA LYS A 237 10.74 -21.50 16.33
C LYS A 237 12.02 -22.33 16.20
N SER A 238 13.12 -21.79 16.75
CA SER A 238 14.25 -22.58 17.25
C SER A 238 13.82 -23.27 18.54
#